data_AF-A0A9N9YM58-F1
#
_entry.id   AF-A0A9N9YM58-F1
#
_cell.length_a   1.000
_cell.length_b   1.000
_cell.length_c   1.000
_cell.angle_alpha   90.00
_cell.angle_beta   90.00
_cell.angle_gamma   90.00
#
_symmetry.space_group_name_H-M   'P 1'
#
loop_
_entity.id
_entity.type
_entity.pdbx_description
1 polymer ?
#
loop_
_entity_poly.entity_id
_entity_poly.type
_entity_poly.pdbx_seq_one_letter_code
_entity_poly.pdbx_strand_id
1 'polypeptide(L)'
;MVGLTAGESANPSRDVPKAVKSVIWRIVVIFLGGIFFLTLTVPFNHPDLLNPKNKTASSPFVIAFTRVGAYAGAHTINAIIVVTILSAVDSALYVGSRTLVGLASQGQAPKILAWSNSRGVPIYSVVIMNLIGFLSLLNLSAGAGKFYTWVVTMTGVATFITWACICLAHVRLRQALHQQGVSEDVLPFKANPWVAWVTFGVNIFFIFFQGWTAFAPLERRGFLAELHHRGGFYRFLCWVEILP
;
A
#
# COMPACT_ATOMS: atom_id res chain seq x y z
N MET A 1 5.83 5.98 4.46
CA MET A 1 6.19 7.25 3.80
C MET A 1 6.40 8.37 4.81
N VAL A 2 5.34 8.87 5.48
CA VAL A 2 5.42 10.06 6.34
C VAL A 2 6.54 10.01 7.38
N GLY A 3 6.73 8.88 8.08
CA GLY A 3 7.81 8.74 9.07
C GLY A 3 9.22 8.82 8.47
N LEU A 4 9.41 8.25 7.27
CA LEU A 4 10.69 8.26 6.57
C LEU A 4 11.00 9.65 6.00
N THR A 5 10.01 10.28 5.37
CA THR A 5 10.13 11.65 4.87
C THR A 5 10.23 12.68 5.98
N ALA A 6 9.69 12.38 7.18
CA ALA A 6 9.89 13.20 8.36
C ALA A 6 11.34 13.15 8.84
N GLY A 7 11.99 11.98 8.79
CA GLY A 7 13.41 11.83 9.11
C GLY A 7 14.34 12.57 8.14
N GLU A 8 13.92 12.75 6.89
CA GLU A 8 14.64 13.54 5.88
C GLU A 8 14.17 15.00 5.78
N SER A 9 13.15 15.40 6.56
CA SER A 9 12.62 16.75 6.53
C SER A 9 13.53 17.72 7.28
N ALA A 10 13.72 18.92 6.74
CA ALA A 10 14.48 19.98 7.42
C ALA A 10 13.80 20.45 8.72
N ASN A 11 12.46 20.47 8.76
CA ASN A 11 11.69 20.93 9.92
C ASN A 11 10.46 20.03 10.19
N PRO A 12 10.68 18.79 10.67
CA PRO A 12 9.63 17.80 10.83
C PRO A 12 8.52 18.26 11.80
N SER A 13 8.87 18.97 12.88
CA SER A 13 7.92 19.45 13.88
C SER A 13 6.87 20.43 13.33
N ARG A 14 7.19 21.15 12.25
CA ARG A 14 6.26 22.06 11.58
C ARG A 14 5.59 21.39 10.37
N ASP A 15 6.37 20.70 9.56
CA ASP A 15 5.93 20.26 8.24
C ASP A 15 5.05 18.99 8.32
N VAL A 16 5.33 18.08 9.27
CA VAL A 16 4.52 16.86 9.46
C VAL A 16 3.09 17.20 9.91
N PRO A 17 2.86 18.01 10.96
CA PRO A 17 1.48 18.34 11.36
C PRO A 17 0.71 19.10 10.27
N LYS A 18 1.38 20.00 9.54
CA LYS A 18 0.77 20.74 8.42
C LYS A 18 0.34 19.78 7.30
N ALA A 19 1.19 18.82 6.94
CA ALA A 19 0.86 17.81 5.94
C ALA A 19 -0.32 16.93 6.37
N VAL A 20 -0.33 16.45 7.62
CA VAL A 20 -1.42 15.64 8.18
C VAL A 20 -2.76 16.39 8.13
N LYS A 21 -2.80 17.65 8.55
CA LYS A 21 -4.03 18.47 8.48
C LYS A 21 -4.51 18.71 7.04
N SER A 22 -3.57 18.90 6.10
CA SER A 22 -3.89 19.05 4.67
C SER A 22 -4.58 17.81 4.09
N VAL A 23 -4.18 16.61 4.52
CA VAL A 23 -4.76 15.34 4.04
C VAL A 23 -6.26 15.26 4.37
N ILE A 24 -6.69 15.70 5.55
CA ILE A 24 -8.11 15.69 5.94
C ILE A 24 -8.95 16.51 4.95
N TRP A 25 -8.51 17.73 4.63
CA TRP A 25 -9.21 18.59 3.67
C TRP A 25 -9.22 17.98 2.27
N ARG A 26 -8.11 17.35 1.85
CA ARG A 26 -8.04 16.65 0.56
C ARG A 26 -9.05 15.51 0.48
N ILE A 27 -9.21 14.70 1.54
CA ILE A 27 -10.20 13.62 1.60
C ILE A 27 -11.62 14.19 1.45
N VAL A 28 -11.96 15.23 2.20
CA VAL A 28 -13.32 15.81 2.16
C VAL A 28 -13.63 16.41 0.78
N VAL A 29 -12.75 17.27 0.26
CA VAL A 29 -13.06 18.01 -0.97
C VAL A 29 -12.86 17.17 -2.22
N ILE A 30 -11.71 16.51 -2.35
CA ILE A 30 -11.35 15.82 -3.61
C ILE A 30 -12.03 14.46 -3.68
N PHE A 31 -12.00 13.67 -2.59
CA PHE A 31 -12.54 12.31 -2.63
C PHE A 31 -14.06 12.31 -2.47
N LEU A 32 -14.60 12.91 -1.39
CA LEU A 32 -16.06 12.90 -1.20
C LEU A 32 -16.76 13.79 -2.23
N GLY A 33 -16.24 14.99 -2.49
CA GLY A 33 -16.79 15.88 -3.52
C GLY A 33 -16.70 15.25 -4.92
N GLY A 34 -15.56 14.66 -5.27
CA GLY A 34 -15.40 13.97 -6.56
C GLY A 34 -16.37 12.81 -6.75
N ILE A 35 -16.51 11.95 -5.72
CA ILE A 35 -17.47 10.83 -5.75
C ILE A 35 -18.90 11.35 -5.86
N PHE A 36 -19.27 12.40 -5.10
CA PHE A 36 -20.60 13.00 -5.16
C PHE A 36 -20.98 13.42 -6.59
N PHE A 37 -20.13 14.22 -7.26
CA PHE A 37 -20.39 14.62 -8.65
C PHE A 37 -20.38 13.45 -9.63
N LEU A 38 -19.51 12.45 -9.42
CA LEU A 38 -19.49 11.25 -10.25
C LEU A 38 -20.80 10.47 -10.15
N THR A 39 -21.31 10.27 -8.94
CA THR A 39 -22.56 9.51 -8.72
C THR A 39 -23.79 10.20 -9.31
N LEU A 40 -23.77 11.52 -9.44
CA LEU A 40 -24.81 12.29 -10.14
C LEU A 40 -24.72 12.16 -11.66
N THR A 41 -23.51 11.96 -12.20
CA THR A 41 -23.24 12.03 -13.65
C THR A 41 -23.27 10.66 -14.32
N VAL A 42 -22.82 9.60 -13.62
CA VAL A 42 -22.69 8.25 -14.16
C VAL A 42 -23.60 7.30 -13.38
N PRO A 43 -24.54 6.61 -14.04
CA PRO A 43 -25.43 5.67 -13.37
C PRO A 43 -24.64 4.45 -12.90
N PHE A 44 -25.02 3.93 -11.73
CA PHE A 44 -24.33 2.81 -11.09
C PHE A 44 -24.33 1.50 -11.93
N ASN A 45 -25.26 1.37 -12.87
CA ASN A 45 -25.44 0.19 -13.72
C ASN A 45 -24.78 0.33 -15.11
N HIS A 46 -23.89 1.31 -15.31
CA HIS A 46 -23.23 1.51 -16.59
C HIS A 46 -22.42 0.26 -17.02
N PRO A 47 -22.52 -0.20 -18.28
CA PRO A 47 -21.82 -1.41 -18.73
C PRO A 47 -20.28 -1.27 -18.72
N ASP A 48 -19.76 -0.06 -18.88
CA ASP A 48 -18.30 0.22 -18.89
C ASP A 48 -17.67 0.36 -17.49
N LEU A 49 -18.49 0.34 -16.43
CA LEU A 49 -18.00 0.27 -15.06
C LEU A 49 -17.48 -1.15 -14.77
N LEU A 50 -16.69 -1.28 -13.70
CA LEU A 50 -16.18 -2.58 -13.24
C LEU A 50 -17.34 -3.55 -13.01
N ASN A 51 -17.48 -4.54 -13.87
CA ASN A 51 -18.53 -5.57 -13.82
C ASN A 51 -17.86 -6.94 -13.97
N PRO A 52 -18.34 -7.98 -13.27
CA PRO A 52 -17.87 -9.36 -13.44
C PRO A 52 -17.72 -9.85 -14.89
N LYS A 53 -18.50 -9.28 -15.83
CA LYS A 53 -18.47 -9.62 -17.26
C LYS A 53 -17.49 -8.79 -18.09
N ASN A 54 -17.05 -7.63 -17.61
CA ASN A 54 -16.26 -6.68 -18.38
C ASN A 54 -14.80 -6.68 -17.90
N LYS A 55 -13.88 -7.13 -18.75
CA LYS A 55 -12.44 -7.25 -18.40
C LYS A 55 -11.72 -5.91 -18.40
N THR A 56 -12.32 -4.87 -18.97
CA THR A 56 -11.74 -3.52 -19.09
C THR A 56 -12.65 -2.52 -18.40
N ALA A 57 -12.43 -2.32 -17.09
CA ALA A 57 -13.15 -1.28 -16.36
C ALA A 57 -12.61 0.10 -16.76
N SER A 58 -13.50 0.98 -17.22
CA SER A 58 -13.15 2.37 -17.50
C SER A 58 -13.34 3.23 -16.26
N SER A 59 -12.48 4.24 -16.09
CA SER A 59 -12.62 5.20 -15.00
C SER A 59 -13.97 5.93 -15.11
N PRO A 60 -14.75 6.06 -14.02
CA PRO A 60 -16.02 6.80 -14.03
C PRO A 60 -15.87 8.24 -14.53
N PHE A 61 -14.73 8.88 -14.28
CA PHE A 61 -14.43 10.21 -14.80
C PHE A 61 -14.32 10.22 -16.33
N VAL A 62 -13.70 9.19 -16.90
CA VAL A 62 -13.58 9.02 -18.36
C VAL A 62 -14.97 8.79 -18.95
N ILE A 63 -15.77 7.91 -18.34
CA ILE A 63 -17.15 7.61 -18.75
C ILE A 63 -18.02 8.88 -18.73
N ALA A 64 -17.86 9.76 -17.74
CA ALA A 64 -18.61 11.01 -17.66
C ALA A 64 -18.32 11.93 -18.87
N PHE A 65 -17.04 12.09 -19.26
CA PHE A 65 -16.68 12.93 -20.40
C PHE A 65 -17.04 12.31 -21.75
N THR A 66 -16.93 10.99 -21.91
CA THR A 66 -17.34 10.32 -23.15
C THR A 66 -18.84 10.40 -23.38
N ARG A 67 -19.65 10.35 -22.31
CA ARG A 67 -21.12 10.47 -22.39
C ARG A 67 -21.61 11.82 -22.90
N VAL A 68 -20.88 12.89 -22.60
CA VAL A 68 -21.21 14.27 -23.06
C VAL A 68 -20.61 14.56 -24.44
N GLY A 69 -19.93 13.57 -25.07
CA GLY A 69 -19.27 13.74 -26.36
C GLY A 69 -17.94 14.51 -26.28
N ALA A 70 -17.43 14.79 -25.08
CA ALA A 70 -16.19 15.51 -24.84
C ALA A 70 -14.97 14.58 -24.84
N TYR A 71 -14.69 13.95 -25.98
CA TYR A 71 -13.61 12.95 -26.11
C TYR A 71 -12.21 13.49 -25.79
N ALA A 72 -11.95 14.77 -26.11
CA ALA A 72 -10.70 15.42 -25.71
C ALA A 72 -10.50 15.42 -24.17
N GLY A 73 -11.57 15.68 -23.42
CA GLY A 73 -11.55 15.63 -21.95
C GLY A 73 -11.28 14.22 -21.42
N ALA A 74 -11.85 13.19 -22.06
CA ALA A 74 -11.60 11.80 -21.71
C ALA A 74 -10.10 11.41 -21.86
N HIS A 75 -9.43 11.86 -22.92
CA HIS A 75 -8.00 11.64 -23.12
C HIS A 75 -7.14 12.39 -22.09
N THR A 76 -7.51 13.63 -21.75
CA THR A 76 -6.81 14.40 -20.71
C THR A 76 -6.88 13.70 -19.35
N ILE A 77 -8.06 13.19 -18.96
CA ILE A 77 -8.20 12.43 -17.71
C ILE A 77 -7.33 11.17 -17.71
N ASN A 78 -7.31 10.42 -18.82
CA ASN A 78 -6.44 9.25 -18.93
C ASN A 78 -4.95 9.61 -18.80
N ALA A 79 -4.50 10.71 -19.40
CA ALA A 79 -3.13 11.20 -19.25
C ALA A 79 -2.81 11.55 -17.78
N ILE A 80 -3.74 12.24 -17.09
CA ILE A 80 -3.60 12.57 -15.66
C ILE A 80 -3.50 11.31 -14.81
N ILE A 81 -4.30 10.28 -15.09
CA ILE A 81 -4.27 8.99 -14.39
C ILE A 81 -2.88 8.36 -14.52
N VAL A 82 -2.32 8.32 -15.74
CA VAL A 82 -0.97 7.76 -15.98
C VAL A 82 0.09 8.52 -15.19
N VAL A 83 0.08 9.84 -15.23
CA VAL A 83 1.04 10.69 -14.48
C VAL A 83 0.91 10.46 -12.97
N THR A 84 -0.33 10.35 -12.47
CA THR A 84 -0.60 10.12 -11.03
C THR A 84 -0.10 8.75 -10.58
N ILE A 85 -0.31 7.71 -11.39
CA ILE A 85 0.17 6.36 -11.10
C ILE A 85 1.71 6.33 -11.10
N LEU A 86 2.35 6.93 -12.09
CA LEU A 86 3.81 7.00 -12.16
C LEU A 86 4.41 7.68 -10.91
N SER A 87 3.80 8.78 -10.47
CA SER A 87 4.23 9.47 -9.24
C SER A 87 4.05 8.60 -7.99
N ALA A 88 2.95 7.86 -7.89
CA ALA A 88 2.71 6.94 -6.77
C ALA A 88 3.72 5.77 -6.74
N VAL A 89 4.09 5.24 -7.91
CA VAL A 89 5.09 4.17 -8.05
C VAL A 89 6.47 4.65 -7.60
N ASP A 90 6.92 5.81 -8.05
CA ASP A 90 8.22 6.38 -7.65
C ASP A 90 8.31 6.55 -6.13
N SER A 91 7.26 7.11 -5.53
CA SER A 91 7.10 7.23 -4.09
C SER A 91 7.16 5.88 -3.35
N ALA A 92 6.53 4.84 -3.88
CA ALA A 92 6.56 3.50 -3.30
C ALA A 92 7.96 2.86 -3.39
N LEU A 93 8.64 3.01 -4.53
CA LEU A 93 10.03 2.55 -4.72
C LEU A 93 10.99 3.27 -3.78
N TYR A 94 10.83 4.58 -3.61
CA TYR A 94 11.60 5.39 -2.67
C TYR A 94 11.46 4.88 -1.23
N VAL A 95 10.22 4.62 -0.77
CA VAL A 95 9.97 4.14 0.60
C VAL A 95 10.45 2.70 0.78
N GLY A 96 10.15 1.82 -0.19
CA GLY A 96 10.50 0.41 -0.13
C GLY A 96 12.02 0.21 -0.08
N SER A 97 12.75 0.87 -0.96
CA SER A 97 14.21 0.74 -1.03
C SER A 97 14.92 1.15 0.27
N ARG A 98 14.49 2.26 0.89
CA ARG A 98 15.03 2.71 2.19
C ARG A 98 14.65 1.83 3.36
N THR A 99 13.44 1.28 3.34
CA THR A 99 13.01 0.29 4.34
C THR A 99 13.89 -0.96 4.26
N LEU A 100 14.20 -1.42 3.06
CA LEU A 100 15.06 -2.58 2.82
C LEU A 100 16.51 -2.34 3.26
N VAL A 101 17.04 -1.13 3.03
CA VAL A 101 18.35 -0.71 3.58
C VAL A 101 18.32 -0.74 5.10
N GLY A 102 17.28 -0.18 5.73
CA GLY A 102 17.15 -0.18 7.19
C GLY A 102 17.16 -1.59 7.79
N LEU A 103 16.46 -2.53 7.15
CA LEU A 103 16.47 -3.94 7.51
C LEU A 103 17.86 -4.57 7.34
N ALA A 104 18.54 -4.31 6.22
CA ALA A 104 19.86 -4.84 5.93
C ALA A 104 20.93 -4.30 6.89
N SER A 105 20.85 -3.03 7.27
CA SER A 105 21.73 -2.42 8.27
C SER A 105 21.56 -3.02 9.67
N GLN A 106 20.37 -3.52 10.00
CA GLN A 106 20.08 -4.22 11.26
C GLN A 106 20.37 -5.72 11.21
N GLY A 107 20.95 -6.22 10.10
CA GLY A 107 21.23 -7.65 9.91
C GLY A 107 19.99 -8.52 9.64
N GLN A 108 18.82 -7.91 9.42
CA GLN A 108 17.56 -8.60 9.13
C GLN A 108 17.36 -8.89 7.62
N ALA A 109 18.27 -8.42 6.77
CA ALA A 109 18.28 -8.68 5.34
C ALA A 109 19.72 -8.83 4.82
N PRO A 110 19.95 -9.42 3.64
CA PRO A 110 21.29 -9.58 3.07
C PRO A 110 22.09 -8.27 3.04
N LYS A 111 23.34 -8.32 3.53
CA LYS A 111 24.21 -7.13 3.68
C LYS A 111 24.42 -6.35 2.39
N ILE A 112 24.30 -7.00 1.23
CA ILE A 112 24.40 -6.37 -0.10
C ILE A 112 23.36 -5.25 -0.26
N LEU A 113 22.21 -5.36 0.39
CA LEU A 113 21.10 -4.40 0.32
C LEU A 113 21.31 -3.16 1.20
N ALA A 114 22.27 -3.22 2.13
CA ALA A 114 22.68 -2.05 2.91
C ALA A 114 23.60 -1.11 2.13
N TRP A 115 24.14 -1.55 0.98
CA TRP A 115 25.04 -0.72 0.19
C TRP A 115 24.30 0.42 -0.51
N SER A 116 24.86 1.62 -0.41
CA SER A 116 24.38 2.83 -1.10
C SER A 116 25.51 3.50 -1.85
N ASN A 117 25.18 4.16 -2.97
CA ASN A 117 26.16 4.88 -3.76
C ASN A 117 26.62 6.19 -3.07
N SER A 118 27.58 6.90 -3.67
CA SER A 118 28.10 8.18 -3.15
C SER A 118 27.04 9.30 -3.01
N ARG A 119 25.87 9.13 -3.65
CA ARG A 119 24.72 10.04 -3.55
C ARG A 119 23.66 9.54 -2.55
N GLY A 120 23.94 8.49 -1.78
CA GLY A 120 23.02 7.91 -0.80
C GLY A 120 21.88 7.08 -1.42
N VAL A 121 21.98 6.70 -2.70
CA VAL A 121 20.94 5.92 -3.39
C VAL A 121 21.24 4.41 -3.28
N PRO A 122 20.34 3.60 -2.71
CA PRO A 122 20.54 2.16 -2.56
C PRO A 122 20.12 1.40 -3.84
N ILE A 123 21.04 1.33 -4.81
CA ILE A 123 20.77 0.81 -6.16
C ILE A 123 20.24 -0.63 -6.11
N TYR A 124 20.86 -1.53 -5.34
CA TYR A 124 20.44 -2.93 -5.25
C TYR A 124 19.01 -3.07 -4.72
N SER A 125 18.66 -2.30 -3.69
CA SER A 125 17.31 -2.29 -3.11
C SER A 125 16.27 -1.75 -4.09
N VAL A 126 16.60 -0.73 -4.87
CA VAL A 126 15.73 -0.20 -5.93
C VAL A 126 15.51 -1.23 -7.04
N VAL A 127 16.55 -1.93 -7.47
CA VAL A 127 16.45 -2.97 -8.51
C VAL A 127 15.55 -4.11 -8.04
N ILE A 128 15.73 -4.60 -6.82
CA ILE A 128 14.87 -5.67 -6.28
C ILE A 128 13.41 -5.22 -6.22
N MET A 129 13.14 -4.01 -5.73
CA MET A 129 11.78 -3.47 -5.68
C MET A 129 11.14 -3.38 -7.08
N ASN A 130 11.91 -2.97 -8.10
CA ASN A 130 11.44 -2.96 -9.48
C ASN A 130 11.20 -4.37 -10.05
N LEU A 131 12.08 -5.33 -9.77
CA LEU A 131 11.89 -6.72 -10.19
C LEU A 131 10.60 -7.32 -9.60
N ILE A 132 10.33 -7.05 -8.33
CA ILE A 132 9.07 -7.46 -7.69
C ILE A 132 7.88 -6.71 -8.33
N GLY A 133 8.04 -5.42 -8.64
CA GLY A 133 7.04 -4.65 -9.39
C GLY A 133 6.73 -5.25 -10.76
N PHE A 134 7.73 -5.69 -11.51
CA PHE A 134 7.54 -6.35 -12.80
C PHE A 134 6.86 -7.72 -12.69
N LEU A 135 6.86 -8.35 -11.52
CA LEU A 135 6.05 -9.55 -11.28
C LEU A 135 4.56 -9.27 -11.47
N SER A 136 4.12 -8.02 -11.29
CA SER A 136 2.74 -7.62 -11.60
C SER A 136 2.39 -7.75 -13.09
N LEU A 137 3.37 -7.76 -14.00
CA LEU A 137 3.16 -7.97 -15.43
C LEU A 137 2.71 -9.40 -15.76
N LEU A 138 2.87 -10.36 -14.85
CA LEU A 138 2.26 -11.69 -14.99
C LEU A 138 0.73 -11.62 -15.09
N ASN A 139 0.12 -10.53 -14.59
CA ASN A 139 -1.30 -10.24 -14.76
C ASN A 139 -1.72 -10.14 -16.23
N LEU A 140 -0.79 -9.87 -17.15
CA LEU A 140 -1.08 -9.73 -18.58
C LEU A 140 -1.32 -11.07 -19.28
N SER A 141 -0.77 -12.19 -18.77
CA SER A 141 -0.72 -13.45 -19.51
C SER A 141 -1.73 -14.52 -19.03
N ALA A 142 -2.40 -14.33 -17.88
CA ALA A 142 -3.39 -15.29 -17.39
C ALA A 142 -4.42 -14.60 -16.48
N GLY A 143 -5.66 -14.45 -16.95
CA GLY A 143 -6.79 -14.05 -16.10
C GLY A 143 -6.60 -12.74 -15.32
N ALA A 144 -6.32 -11.64 -16.04
CA ALA A 144 -5.96 -10.31 -15.51
C ALA A 144 -6.82 -9.72 -14.37
N GLY A 145 -8.06 -10.17 -14.21
CA GLY A 145 -8.90 -9.75 -13.09
C GLY A 145 -8.60 -10.51 -11.79
N LYS A 146 -8.27 -11.80 -11.87
CA LYS A 146 -8.08 -12.66 -10.68
C LYS A 146 -6.75 -12.36 -9.99
N PHE A 147 -5.65 -12.31 -10.74
CA PHE A 147 -4.34 -12.02 -10.16
C PHE A 147 -4.27 -10.58 -9.61
N TYR A 148 -4.84 -9.59 -10.32
CA TYR A 148 -5.02 -8.24 -9.80
C TYR A 148 -5.77 -8.21 -8.46
N THR A 149 -6.93 -8.87 -8.40
CA THR A 149 -7.75 -8.94 -7.18
C THR A 149 -6.97 -9.58 -6.02
N TRP A 150 -6.20 -10.64 -6.31
CA TRP A 150 -5.35 -11.30 -5.33
C TRP A 150 -4.24 -10.37 -4.79
N VAL A 151 -3.49 -9.70 -5.67
CA VAL A 151 -2.42 -8.76 -5.27
C VAL A 151 -2.97 -7.59 -4.45
N VAL A 152 -4.10 -7.01 -4.86
CA VAL A 152 -4.75 -5.91 -4.13
C VAL A 152 -5.22 -6.37 -2.76
N THR A 153 -5.82 -7.57 -2.66
CA THR A 153 -6.30 -8.12 -1.39
C THR A 153 -5.15 -8.36 -0.41
N MET A 154 -4.05 -8.98 -0.87
CA MET A 154 -2.86 -9.19 -0.04
C MET A 154 -2.22 -7.88 0.41
N THR A 155 -2.10 -6.90 -0.48
CA THR A 155 -1.53 -5.58 -0.15
C THR A 155 -2.40 -4.85 0.87
N GLY A 156 -3.73 -4.99 0.79
CA GLY A 156 -4.66 -4.48 1.78
C GLY A 156 -4.41 -5.06 3.17
N VAL A 157 -4.34 -6.39 3.28
CA VAL A 157 -4.06 -7.09 4.54
C VAL A 157 -2.68 -6.69 5.10
N ALA A 158 -1.64 -6.66 4.26
CA ALA A 158 -0.29 -6.24 4.67
C ALA A 158 -0.27 -4.79 5.18
N THR A 159 -1.07 -3.91 4.59
CA THR A 159 -1.20 -2.51 5.04
C THR A 159 -1.80 -2.44 6.43
N PHE A 160 -2.89 -3.17 6.69
CA PHE A 160 -3.51 -3.23 8.02
C PHE A 160 -2.59 -3.84 9.09
N ILE A 161 -1.84 -4.89 8.74
CA ILE A 161 -0.81 -5.46 9.65
C ILE A 161 0.24 -4.41 9.99
N THR A 162 0.74 -3.68 8.99
CA THR A 162 1.74 -2.63 9.19
C THR A 162 1.22 -1.55 10.15
N TRP A 163 -0.04 -1.12 9.97
CA TRP A 163 -0.65 -0.12 10.84
C TRP A 163 -0.92 -0.64 12.26
N ALA A 164 -1.30 -1.90 12.40
CA ALA A 164 -1.42 -2.56 13.71
C ALA A 164 -0.07 -2.59 14.43
N CYS A 165 1.02 -2.94 13.74
CA CYS A 165 2.38 -2.91 14.30
C CYS A 165 2.79 -1.50 14.74
N ILE A 166 2.47 -0.46 13.94
CA ILE A 166 2.73 0.94 14.31
C ILE A 166 1.95 1.33 15.58
N CYS A 167 0.68 0.95 15.68
CA CYS A 167 -0.14 1.24 16.87
C CYS A 167 0.45 0.54 18.11
N LEU A 168 0.85 -0.73 17.99
CA LEU A 168 1.46 -1.47 19.09
C LEU A 168 2.80 -0.88 19.51
N ALA A 169 3.64 -0.47 18.55
CA ALA A 169 4.90 0.22 18.83
C ALA A 169 4.66 1.54 19.59
N HIS A 170 3.64 2.30 19.22
CA HIS A 170 3.27 3.53 19.91
C HIS A 170 2.77 3.29 21.35
N VAL A 171 1.99 2.22 21.56
CA VAL A 171 1.58 1.80 22.91
C VAL A 171 2.80 1.43 23.76
N ARG A 172 3.71 0.62 23.22
CA ARG A 172 4.93 0.20 23.94
C ARG A 172 5.88 1.37 24.21
N LEU A 173 5.98 2.34 23.31
CA LEU A 173 6.75 3.56 23.52
C LEU A 173 6.25 4.30 24.78
N ARG A 174 4.94 4.45 24.94
CA ARG A 174 4.35 5.11 26.12
C ARG A 174 4.56 4.33 27.40
N GLN A 175 4.43 3.01 27.34
CA GLN A 175 4.75 2.14 28.48
C GLN A 175 6.22 2.27 28.90
N ALA A 176 7.14 2.33 27.93
CA ALA A 176 8.56 2.53 28.20
C ALA A 176 8.86 3.92 28.81
N LEU A 177 8.22 4.99 28.31
CA LEU A 177 8.35 6.33 28.90
C LEU A 177 7.88 6.37 30.35
N HIS A 178 6.74 5.74 30.64
CA HIS A 178 6.20 5.66 32.00
C HIS A 178 7.14 4.88 32.94
N GLN A 179 7.68 3.74 32.49
CA GLN A 179 8.62 2.93 33.27
C GLN A 179 9.95 3.66 33.54
N GLN A 180 10.39 4.52 32.61
CA GLN A 180 11.61 5.31 32.74
C GLN A 180 11.40 6.64 33.49
N GLY A 181 10.18 6.94 33.94
CA GLY A 181 9.85 8.19 34.62
C GLY A 181 9.97 9.44 33.73
N VAL A 182 9.96 9.28 32.40
CA VAL A 182 10.05 10.39 31.45
C VAL A 182 8.64 10.91 31.17
N SER A 183 8.44 12.22 31.37
CA SER A 183 7.15 12.86 31.06
C SER A 183 6.81 12.75 29.57
N GLU A 184 5.53 12.54 29.26
CA GLU A 184 5.01 12.58 27.88
C GLU A 184 5.12 13.99 27.24
N ASP A 185 5.51 15.02 28.01
CA ASP A 185 5.77 16.38 27.52
C ASP A 185 6.93 16.47 26.53
N VAL A 186 7.83 15.48 26.52
CA VAL A 186 8.94 15.38 25.57
C VAL A 186 8.43 15.10 24.14
N LEU A 187 7.21 14.55 23.99
CA LEU A 187 6.66 14.23 22.68
C LEU A 187 6.13 15.49 21.97
N PRO A 188 6.56 15.77 20.72
CA PRO A 188 6.07 16.92 19.95
C PRO A 188 4.57 16.89 19.67
N PHE A 189 3.96 15.70 19.73
CA PHE A 189 2.54 15.49 19.52
C PHE A 189 1.99 14.52 20.55
N LYS A 190 0.98 14.97 21.30
CA LYS A 190 0.27 14.16 22.30
C LYS A 190 -1.07 13.73 21.73
N ALA A 191 -1.14 12.48 21.28
CA ALA A 191 -2.41 11.82 21.02
C ALA A 191 -2.99 11.26 22.33
N ASN A 192 -4.31 11.11 22.41
CA ASN A 192 -4.93 10.35 23.49
C ASN A 192 -4.52 8.86 23.37
N PRO A 193 -3.96 8.22 24.42
CA PRO A 193 -3.52 6.82 24.39
C PRO A 193 -4.59 5.83 23.90
N TRP A 194 -5.86 6.09 24.19
CA TRP A 194 -6.99 5.25 23.78
C TRP A 194 -7.12 5.16 22.25
N VAL A 195 -6.73 6.21 21.52
CA VAL A 195 -6.80 6.23 20.06
C VAL A 195 -5.91 5.14 19.45
N ALA A 196 -4.73 4.89 20.03
CA ALA A 196 -3.83 3.83 19.54
C ALA A 196 -4.43 2.44 19.74
N TRP A 197 -5.09 2.19 20.88
CA TRP A 197 -5.75 0.92 21.17
C TRP A 197 -7.00 0.69 20.30
N VAL A 198 -7.84 1.72 20.13
CA VAL A 198 -9.01 1.65 19.24
C VAL A 198 -8.56 1.39 17.80
N THR A 199 -7.56 2.15 17.33
CA THR A 199 -7.03 1.98 15.97
C THR A 199 -6.42 0.59 15.78
N PHE A 200 -5.70 0.07 16.77
CA PHE A 200 -5.19 -1.30 16.75
C PHE A 200 -6.33 -2.31 16.61
N GLY A 201 -7.36 -2.24 17.46
CA GLY A 201 -8.52 -3.13 17.40
C GLY A 201 -9.26 -3.08 16.05
N VAL A 202 -9.42 -1.89 15.48
CA VAL A 202 -10.01 -1.70 14.15
C VAL A 202 -9.16 -2.34 13.04
N ASN A 203 -7.83 -2.21 13.10
CA ASN A 203 -6.95 -2.87 12.14
C ASN A 203 -7.04 -4.40 12.25
N ILE A 204 -7.07 -4.94 13.46
CA ILE A 204 -7.25 -6.38 13.70
C ILE A 204 -8.58 -6.87 13.14
N PHE A 205 -9.67 -6.13 13.38
CA PHE A 205 -10.97 -6.41 12.78
C PHE A 205 -10.87 -6.47 11.25
N PHE A 206 -10.29 -5.47 10.57
CA PHE A 206 -10.16 -5.49 9.11
C PHE A 206 -9.27 -6.62 8.58
N ILE A 207 -8.21 -7.00 9.30
CA ILE A 207 -7.37 -8.15 8.95
C ILE A 207 -8.20 -9.44 8.93
N PHE A 208 -9.06 -9.66 9.93
CA PHE A 208 -9.93 -10.83 9.97
C PHE A 208 -10.96 -10.82 8.85
N PHE A 209 -11.63 -9.69 8.59
CA PHE A 209 -12.69 -9.60 7.58
C PHE A 209 -12.15 -9.66 6.15
N GLN A 210 -11.07 -8.94 5.84
CA GLN A 210 -10.45 -8.97 4.52
C GLN A 210 -9.65 -10.26 4.29
N GLY A 211 -9.04 -10.81 5.34
CA GLY A 211 -8.36 -12.10 5.30
C GLY A 211 -9.32 -13.28 5.16
N TRP A 212 -10.59 -13.15 5.57
CA TRP A 212 -11.58 -14.23 5.48
C TRP A 212 -11.74 -14.80 4.08
N THR A 213 -11.66 -13.97 3.03
CA THR A 213 -11.70 -14.45 1.63
C THR A 213 -10.47 -15.25 1.22
N ALA A 214 -9.35 -15.11 1.93
CA ALA A 214 -8.16 -15.96 1.77
C ALA A 214 -8.26 -17.27 2.58
N PHE A 215 -9.09 -17.29 3.66
CA PHE A 215 -9.34 -18.47 4.50
C PHE A 215 -10.60 -19.28 4.11
N ALA A 216 -11.52 -18.70 3.32
CA ALA A 216 -12.63 -19.41 2.69
C ALA A 216 -12.08 -20.52 1.78
N PRO A 217 -12.73 -21.70 1.73
CA PRO A 217 -12.06 -22.93 1.35
C PRO A 217 -11.42 -22.83 -0.02
N LEU A 218 -10.09 -22.96 -0.04
CA LEU A 218 -9.32 -23.36 -1.21
C LEU A 218 -10.05 -24.52 -1.85
N GLU A 219 -10.68 -24.27 -3.00
CA GLU A 219 -11.22 -25.33 -3.83
C GLU A 219 -10.02 -26.23 -4.17
N ARG A 220 -9.90 -27.34 -3.45
CA ARG A 220 -8.74 -28.27 -3.45
C ARG A 220 -8.38 -28.81 -4.84
N ARG A 221 -9.22 -28.57 -5.85
CA ARG A 221 -8.98 -28.92 -7.25
C ARG A 221 -8.19 -27.87 -8.04
N GLY A 222 -8.19 -26.60 -7.63
CA GLY A 222 -7.35 -25.56 -8.24
C GLY A 222 -5.95 -25.53 -7.64
N PHE A 223 -5.83 -25.67 -6.32
CA PHE A 223 -4.56 -25.54 -5.61
C PHE A 223 -3.58 -26.67 -5.95
N LEU A 224 -4.03 -27.92 -6.05
CA LEU A 224 -3.18 -29.08 -6.36
C LEU A 224 -2.80 -29.18 -7.85
N ALA A 225 -3.63 -28.65 -8.76
CA ALA A 225 -3.31 -28.57 -10.18
C ALA A 225 -2.28 -27.46 -10.47
N GLU A 226 -2.38 -26.32 -9.77
CA GLU A 226 -1.41 -25.20 -9.87
C GLU A 226 -0.05 -25.56 -9.24
N LEU A 227 -0.04 -26.44 -8.24
CA LEU A 227 1.15 -26.97 -7.56
C LEU A 227 1.99 -27.91 -8.44
N HIS A 228 1.34 -28.67 -9.34
CA HIS A 228 2.03 -29.62 -10.21
C HIS A 228 2.79 -28.92 -11.37
N HIS A 229 2.38 -27.72 -11.77
CA HIS A 229 2.97 -26.99 -12.90
C HIS A 229 4.10 -26.01 -12.50
N ARG A 230 4.31 -25.73 -11.21
CA ARG A 230 5.32 -24.76 -10.75
C ARG A 230 6.10 -25.23 -9.51
N GLY A 231 7.04 -26.14 -9.72
CA GLY A 231 8.04 -26.60 -8.73
C GLY A 231 9.11 -25.57 -8.31
N GLY A 232 8.75 -24.29 -8.20
CA GLY A 232 9.67 -23.20 -7.81
C GLY A 232 9.36 -22.57 -6.45
N PHE A 233 8.09 -22.53 -6.02
CA PHE A 233 7.68 -21.73 -4.87
C PHE A 233 7.91 -22.42 -3.51
N TYR A 234 7.72 -23.75 -3.43
CA TYR A 234 8.01 -24.52 -2.21
C TYR A 234 9.51 -24.61 -1.88
N ARG A 235 10.38 -24.50 -2.89
CA ARG A 235 11.83 -24.43 -2.69
C ARG A 235 12.29 -23.11 -2.09
N PHE A 236 11.53 -22.03 -2.24
CA PHE A 236 11.88 -20.72 -1.67
C PHE A 236 11.44 -20.59 -0.21
N LEU A 237 10.29 -21.16 0.15
CA LEU A 237 9.81 -21.19 1.55
C LEU A 237 10.58 -22.19 2.42
N CYS A 238 10.95 -23.37 1.89
CA CYS A 238 11.81 -24.32 2.63
C CYS A 238 13.27 -23.86 2.77
N TRP A 239 13.71 -22.82 2.04
CA TRP A 239 15.04 -22.24 2.21
C TRP A 239 15.12 -21.23 3.37
N VAL A 240 13.96 -20.71 3.83
CA VAL A 240 13.89 -19.77 4.97
C VAL A 240 13.77 -20.50 6.32
N GLU A 241 13.32 -21.76 6.32
CA GLU A 241 13.23 -22.59 7.55
C GLU A 241 14.47 -23.47 7.81
N ILE A 242 15.47 -23.47 6.92
CA ILE A 242 16.70 -24.25 7.10
C ILE A 242 17.91 -23.35 6.83
N LEU A 243 18.32 -22.60 7.84
CA LEU A 243 19.71 -22.26 8.16
C LEU A 243 19.72 -21.84 9.65
N PRO A 244 20.71 -22.31 10.44
CA PRO A 244 20.66 -22.45 11.90
C PRO A 244 20.65 -21.13 12.69
#